data_AF-A0A398AR11-F1
#
_entry.id   AF-A0A398AR11-F1
#
_cell.length_a   1.000
_cell.length_b   1.000
_cell.length_c   1.000
_cell.angle_alpha   90.00
_cell.angle_beta   90.00
_cell.angle_gamma   90.00
#
_symmetry.space_group_name_H-M   'P 1'
#
loop_
_entity.id
_entity.type
_entity.pdbx_description
1 polymer ?
#
loop_
_entity_poly.entity_id
_entity_poly.type
_entity_poly.pdbx_seq_one_letter_code
_entity_poly.pdbx_strand_id
1 'polypeptide(L)'
;FSSQRLHDLGAESKSLPLWRQAEPRFLWNNYMLEVLIDNKLDQFLLPVIQGSFNSFETAIGKDIVDITLIARRCTRRNGTRMWRRGADADGYVANFVETEQIVQMNGYTSSFVQVRGSMPFMWEQIVDLTYKPKFEIVQPEEATRIAERHFLDLRKKYGSVLAVDLVNKHGGEGRLSEKFASVMQHITGDEIRYLHFDFHRICGHVHFERLSILYEQIEGFLEQNGYFLVNEKGDKMKEQLGVVRTNCIDCLDRTNVTQSMIGRKMLELQLKRIGVFGAEETISSHLNFDERYKILWANHGDDVSIQYSGTPALKGDFVRYGHRTTQGVLKDGWSSLVRYYLNNFADGTKQDAIDLLQGHYIV
;
A
#
# COMPACT_ATOMS: atom_id res chain seq x y z
N PHE A 1 -4.83 -6.23 13.18
CA PHE A 1 -3.41 -5.80 13.14
C PHE A 1 -2.64 -6.59 12.08
N SER A 2 -1.36 -6.29 11.82
CA SER A 2 -0.48 -7.19 11.06
C SER A 2 -0.04 -8.37 11.93
N SER A 3 0.44 -9.46 11.35
CA SER A 3 0.87 -10.67 12.07
C SER A 3 1.93 -10.35 13.14
N GLN A 4 2.92 -9.53 12.83
CA GLN A 4 3.92 -9.08 13.83
C GLN A 4 3.25 -8.38 15.00
N ARG A 5 2.39 -7.39 14.73
CA ARG A 5 1.74 -6.62 15.80
C ARG A 5 0.75 -7.47 16.61
N LEU A 6 0.09 -8.46 16.00
CA LEU A 6 -0.73 -9.43 16.72
C LEU A 6 0.10 -10.33 17.64
N HIS A 7 1.31 -10.69 17.21
CA HIS A 7 2.25 -11.47 18.02
C HIS A 7 2.72 -10.67 19.23
N ASP A 8 3.06 -9.39 19.03
CA ASP A 8 3.50 -8.47 20.08
C ASP A 8 2.36 -8.04 21.04
N LEU A 9 1.09 -8.38 20.77
CA LEU A 9 0.00 -8.13 21.72
C LEU A 9 0.19 -8.99 22.97
N GLY A 10 0.26 -8.32 24.13
CA GLY A 10 0.27 -8.96 25.43
C GLY A 10 -1.00 -9.80 25.69
N ALA A 11 -0.90 -10.74 26.63
CA ALA A 11 -2.01 -11.63 27.00
C ALA A 11 -3.26 -10.85 27.46
N GLU A 12 -3.07 -9.75 28.17
CA GLU A 12 -4.15 -8.86 28.59
C GLU A 12 -4.89 -8.25 27.38
N SER A 13 -4.15 -7.75 26.38
CA SER A 13 -4.76 -7.20 25.16
C SER A 13 -5.57 -8.23 24.38
N LYS A 14 -5.13 -9.50 24.35
CA LYS A 14 -5.84 -10.60 23.69
C LYS A 14 -7.16 -10.97 24.37
N SER A 15 -7.31 -10.64 25.66
CA SER A 15 -8.55 -10.87 26.42
C SER A 15 -9.61 -9.78 26.20
N LEU A 16 -9.24 -8.64 25.61
CA LEU A 16 -10.17 -7.55 25.36
C LEU A 16 -11.15 -7.89 24.22
N PRO A 17 -12.32 -7.24 24.14
CA PRO A 17 -13.19 -7.35 22.98
C PRO A 17 -12.46 -7.01 21.67
N LEU A 18 -12.84 -7.67 20.57
CA LEU A 18 -12.16 -7.54 19.26
C LEU A 18 -11.99 -6.08 18.81
N TRP A 19 -12.99 -5.23 19.06
CA TRP A 19 -12.94 -3.81 18.69
C TRP A 19 -11.88 -3.01 19.45
N ARG A 20 -11.58 -3.37 20.71
CA ARG A 20 -10.46 -2.76 21.46
C ARG A 20 -9.11 -3.28 21.02
N GLN A 21 -9.09 -4.46 20.41
CA GLN A 21 -7.92 -5.00 19.73
C GLN A 21 -7.81 -4.51 18.28
N ALA A 22 -8.72 -3.69 17.77
CA ALA A 22 -8.60 -3.19 16.41
C ALA A 22 -7.60 -2.02 16.35
N GLU A 23 -6.85 -1.92 15.26
CA GLU A 23 -6.06 -0.72 14.98
C GLU A 23 -7.01 0.39 14.50
N PRO A 24 -7.14 1.53 15.21
CA PRO A 24 -8.15 2.55 14.89
C PRO A 24 -8.03 3.10 13.46
N ARG A 25 -6.81 3.18 12.92
CA ARG A 25 -6.57 3.65 11.53
C ARG A 25 -7.25 2.81 10.47
N PHE A 26 -7.47 1.52 10.73
CA PHE A 26 -8.03 0.59 9.75
C PHE A 26 -9.45 0.14 10.11
N LEU A 27 -10.02 0.66 11.20
CA LEU A 27 -11.37 0.36 11.64
C LEU A 27 -12.38 1.18 10.82
N TRP A 28 -12.87 0.60 9.72
CA TRP A 28 -13.71 1.29 8.75
C TRP A 28 -15.08 1.65 9.33
N ASN A 29 -15.69 0.73 10.06
CA ASN A 29 -17.01 0.93 10.67
C ASN A 29 -16.95 1.59 12.06
N ASN A 30 -15.84 2.25 12.44
CA ASN A 30 -15.67 2.81 13.79
C ASN A 30 -16.86 3.69 14.22
N TYR A 31 -17.27 4.63 13.37
CA TYR A 31 -18.39 5.53 13.64
C TYR A 31 -19.72 4.77 13.81
N MET A 32 -19.98 3.76 12.98
CA MET A 32 -21.18 2.92 13.10
C MET A 32 -21.22 2.10 14.40
N LEU A 33 -20.04 1.80 14.96
CA LEU A 33 -19.92 1.05 16.20
C LEU A 33 -20.12 1.92 17.45
N GLU A 34 -20.06 3.25 17.36
CA GLU A 34 -20.15 4.15 18.53
C GLU A 34 -21.40 3.90 19.37
N VAL A 35 -22.57 3.83 18.72
CA VAL A 35 -23.84 3.56 19.42
C VAL A 35 -23.81 2.20 20.13
N LEU A 36 -23.19 1.19 19.53
CA LEU A 36 -23.08 -0.15 20.11
C LEU A 36 -22.05 -0.18 21.26
N ILE A 37 -20.97 0.61 21.15
CA ILE A 37 -19.96 0.82 22.21
C ILE A 37 -20.60 1.48 23.42
N ASP A 38 -21.38 2.54 23.21
CA ASP A 38 -22.05 3.28 24.28
C ASP A 38 -23.06 2.41 25.05
N ASN A 39 -23.73 1.49 24.33
CA ASN A 39 -24.65 0.51 24.90
C ASN A 39 -23.95 -0.75 25.47
N LYS A 40 -22.60 -0.79 25.48
CA LYS A 40 -21.79 -1.90 26.02
C LYS A 40 -22.11 -3.26 25.38
N LEU A 41 -22.42 -3.26 24.09
CA LEU A 41 -22.78 -4.46 23.33
C LEU A 41 -21.54 -5.16 22.73
N ASP A 42 -20.52 -5.41 23.56
CA ASP A 42 -19.19 -5.86 23.14
C ASP A 42 -19.19 -7.10 22.23
N GLN A 43 -20.15 -8.01 22.41
CA GLN A 43 -20.28 -9.24 21.63
C GLN A 43 -20.73 -9.00 20.18
N PHE A 44 -21.37 -7.87 19.90
CA PHE A 44 -21.86 -7.50 18.57
C PHE A 44 -20.90 -6.56 17.83
N LEU A 45 -19.86 -6.08 18.52
CA LEU A 45 -18.88 -5.16 17.96
C LEU A 45 -17.85 -5.92 17.12
N LEU A 46 -18.14 -6.05 15.82
CA LEU A 46 -17.24 -6.66 14.84
C LEU A 46 -16.44 -5.58 14.07
N PRO A 47 -15.10 -5.53 14.24
CA PRO A 47 -14.23 -4.67 13.45
C PRO A 47 -14.21 -5.05 11.98
N VAL A 48 -14.43 -4.09 11.10
CA VAL A 48 -14.34 -4.29 9.65
C VAL A 48 -13.22 -3.44 9.07
N ILE A 49 -12.40 -4.04 8.23
CA ILE A 49 -11.40 -3.33 7.42
C ILE A 49 -11.97 -3.02 6.04
N GLN A 50 -11.61 -1.86 5.50
CA GLN A 50 -11.77 -1.57 4.08
C GLN A 50 -10.45 -1.88 3.36
N GLY A 51 -10.49 -2.71 2.32
CA GLY A 51 -9.29 -3.12 1.61
C GLY A 51 -9.51 -4.37 0.78
N SER A 52 -8.55 -5.28 0.75
CA SER A 52 -8.62 -6.53 -0.02
C SER A 52 -8.02 -7.69 0.77
N PHE A 53 -8.52 -8.89 0.47
CA PHE A 53 -7.98 -10.15 0.96
C PHE A 53 -7.91 -11.09 -0.23
N ASN A 54 -6.71 -11.54 -0.58
CA ASN A 54 -6.51 -12.53 -1.61
C ASN A 54 -5.49 -13.55 -1.10
N SER A 55 -5.71 -14.84 -1.38
CA SER A 55 -4.75 -15.88 -1.04
C SER A 55 -4.69 -16.96 -2.12
N PHE A 56 -3.59 -17.70 -2.16
CA PHE A 56 -3.52 -18.94 -2.92
C PHE A 56 -2.58 -19.92 -2.24
N GLU A 57 -2.95 -21.20 -2.38
CA GLU A 57 -2.10 -22.32 -1.98
C GLU A 57 -1.41 -22.90 -3.22
N THR A 58 -0.18 -23.36 -3.05
CA THR A 58 0.58 -24.04 -4.11
C THR A 58 1.60 -25.02 -3.53
N ALA A 59 1.84 -26.11 -4.25
CA ALA A 59 2.85 -27.10 -3.89
C ALA A 59 4.17 -26.76 -4.59
N ILE A 60 5.25 -26.66 -3.81
CA ILE A 60 6.62 -26.54 -4.30
C ILE A 60 7.37 -27.79 -3.88
N GLY A 61 7.56 -28.71 -4.83
CA GLY A 61 8.12 -30.03 -4.52
C GLY A 61 7.19 -30.84 -3.61
N LYS A 62 7.58 -31.01 -2.34
CA LYS A 62 6.79 -31.74 -1.33
C LYS A 62 6.08 -30.82 -0.35
N ASP A 63 6.45 -29.55 -0.32
CA ASP A 63 5.95 -28.58 0.64
C ASP A 63 4.74 -27.83 0.08
N ILE A 64 3.75 -27.57 0.94
CA ILE A 64 2.57 -26.78 0.60
C ILE A 64 2.77 -25.38 1.18
N VAL A 65 2.75 -24.38 0.30
CA VAL A 65 2.93 -22.98 0.66
C VAL A 65 1.60 -22.25 0.49
N ASP A 66 1.13 -21.62 1.57
CA ASP A 66 0.02 -20.67 1.52
C ASP A 66 0.56 -19.23 1.53
N ILE A 67 0.11 -18.45 0.54
CA ILE A 67 0.48 -17.05 0.39
C ILE A 67 -0.79 -16.22 0.45
N THR A 68 -0.84 -15.35 1.44
CA THR A 68 -1.95 -14.43 1.67
C THR A 68 -1.48 -12.99 1.51
N LEU A 69 -2.27 -12.17 0.82
CA LEU A 69 -2.03 -10.74 0.63
C LEU A 69 -3.24 -9.96 1.15
N ILE A 70 -3.00 -9.07 2.10
CA ILE A 70 -4.04 -8.25 2.74
C ILE A 70 -3.72 -6.78 2.50
N ALA A 71 -4.68 -6.02 1.94
CA ALA A 71 -4.65 -4.57 1.94
C ALA A 71 -5.54 -4.02 3.04
N ARG A 72 -5.06 -3.02 3.78
CA ARG A 72 -5.85 -2.27 4.77
C ARG A 72 -5.74 -0.79 4.45
N ARG A 73 -6.87 -0.16 4.11
CA ARG A 73 -6.96 1.27 3.81
C ARG A 73 -7.20 2.06 5.08
N CYS A 74 -6.45 3.14 5.25
CA CYS A 74 -6.60 4.04 6.38
C CYS A 74 -7.87 4.88 6.26
N THR A 75 -8.62 5.01 7.35
CA THR A 75 -9.89 5.71 7.41
C THR A 75 -9.76 7.20 7.70
N ARG A 76 -8.59 7.65 8.17
CA ARG A 76 -8.36 9.03 8.66
C ARG A 76 -8.51 10.11 7.59
N ARG A 77 -8.13 9.82 6.33
CA ARG A 77 -8.24 10.75 5.20
C ARG A 77 -8.76 10.02 3.97
N ASN A 78 -9.98 9.52 4.10
CA ASN A 78 -10.67 8.79 3.05
C ASN A 78 -11.34 9.73 2.05
N GLY A 79 -11.30 9.34 0.78
CA GLY A 79 -12.09 9.99 -0.25
C GLY A 79 -11.75 9.52 -1.64
N THR A 80 -12.43 10.11 -2.61
CA THR A 80 -12.24 9.81 -4.03
C THR A 80 -10.98 10.49 -4.58
N ARG A 81 -10.49 9.99 -5.70
CA ARG A 81 -9.15 10.29 -6.25
C ARG A 81 -8.85 11.79 -6.36
N MET A 82 -9.77 12.57 -6.92
CA MET A 82 -9.56 14.00 -7.17
C MET A 82 -10.00 14.88 -6.00
N TRP A 83 -10.91 14.39 -5.15
CA TRP A 83 -11.45 15.13 -4.00
C TRP A 83 -10.56 15.07 -2.75
N ARG A 84 -9.77 14.01 -2.60
CA ARG A 84 -8.83 13.88 -1.48
C ARG A 84 -7.43 13.52 -1.97
N ARG A 85 -6.53 14.50 -1.91
CA ARG A 85 -5.10 14.38 -2.17
C ARG A 85 -4.27 15.02 -1.05
N GLY A 86 -2.97 14.78 -1.11
CA GLY A 86 -2.02 15.27 -0.11
C GLY A 86 -2.27 14.74 1.30
N ALA A 87 -1.81 15.51 2.27
CA ALA A 87 -2.07 15.32 3.69
C ALA A 87 -2.94 16.45 4.27
N ASP A 88 -3.53 16.20 5.43
CA ASP A 88 -4.04 17.26 6.32
C ASP A 88 -2.93 17.87 7.18
N ALA A 89 -3.29 18.86 8.00
CA ALA A 89 -2.38 19.52 8.93
C ALA A 89 -1.79 18.57 10.00
N ASP A 90 -2.46 17.46 10.28
CA ASP A 90 -2.02 16.45 11.26
C ASP A 90 -1.06 15.42 10.66
N GLY A 91 -0.85 15.44 9.34
CA GLY A 91 0.06 14.52 8.64
C GLY A 91 -0.60 13.22 8.20
N TYR A 92 -1.94 13.14 8.20
CA TYR A 92 -2.64 11.99 7.62
C TYR A 92 -2.74 12.16 6.12
N VAL A 93 -2.10 11.23 5.39
CA VAL A 93 -2.11 11.25 3.92
C VAL A 93 -3.36 10.57 3.37
N ALA A 94 -3.86 11.12 2.27
CA ALA A 94 -4.92 10.49 1.50
C ALA A 94 -4.45 9.15 0.91
N ASN A 95 -5.39 8.21 0.78
CA ASN A 95 -5.16 6.89 0.19
C ASN A 95 -4.00 6.11 0.83
N PHE A 96 -3.80 6.27 2.14
CA PHE A 96 -2.85 5.44 2.86
C PHE A 96 -3.32 3.99 2.89
N VAL A 97 -2.49 3.07 2.42
CA VAL A 97 -2.78 1.63 2.41
C VAL A 97 -1.58 0.88 2.94
N GLU A 98 -1.83 0.00 3.89
CA GLU A 98 -0.89 -1.00 4.36
C GLU A 98 -1.16 -2.31 3.63
N THR A 99 -0.14 -2.82 2.92
CA THR A 99 -0.18 -4.12 2.25
C THR A 99 0.69 -5.08 3.05
N GLU A 100 0.14 -6.21 3.44
CA GLU A 100 0.86 -7.27 4.14
C GLU A 100 0.82 -8.56 3.34
N GLN A 101 1.99 -9.12 3.11
CA GLN A 101 2.19 -10.43 2.53
C GLN A 101 2.53 -11.42 3.65
N ILE A 102 1.71 -12.44 3.80
CA ILE A 102 1.86 -13.50 4.80
C ILE A 102 2.20 -14.79 4.05
N VAL A 103 3.18 -15.53 4.55
CA VAL A 103 3.56 -16.84 4.04
C VAL A 103 3.45 -17.83 5.18
N GLN A 104 2.68 -18.89 4.97
CA GLN A 104 2.50 -19.95 5.94
C GLN A 104 2.89 -21.29 5.31
N MET A 105 3.76 -22.02 5.99
CA MET A 105 4.23 -23.32 5.51
C MET A 105 4.95 -24.07 6.62
N ASN A 106 4.72 -25.38 6.72
CA ASN A 106 5.39 -26.27 7.68
C ASN A 106 5.38 -25.71 9.11
N GLY A 107 4.27 -25.09 9.52
CA GLY A 107 4.10 -24.42 10.82
C GLY A 107 4.89 -23.11 11.01
N TYR A 108 5.76 -22.71 10.07
CA TYR A 108 6.36 -21.38 10.04
C TYR A 108 5.34 -20.35 9.54
N THR A 109 5.35 -19.17 10.14
CA THR A 109 4.58 -18.01 9.65
C THR A 109 5.51 -16.83 9.46
N SER A 110 5.54 -16.30 8.25
CA SER A 110 6.28 -15.10 7.88
C SER A 110 5.33 -13.98 7.49
N SER A 111 5.66 -12.73 7.81
CA SER A 111 4.91 -11.55 7.39
C SER A 111 5.84 -10.43 6.94
N PHE A 112 5.48 -9.79 5.82
CA PHE A 112 6.18 -8.63 5.30
C PHE A 112 5.17 -7.51 4.97
N VAL A 113 5.37 -6.36 5.60
CA VAL A 113 4.50 -5.19 5.47
C VAL A 113 5.15 -4.12 4.61
N GLN A 114 4.37 -3.53 3.70
CA GLN A 114 4.72 -2.36 2.92
C GLN A 114 3.60 -1.32 3.03
N VAL A 115 3.92 -0.04 2.88
CA VAL A 115 2.92 1.03 2.90
C VAL A 115 2.97 1.86 1.63
N ARG A 116 1.83 2.44 1.28
CA ARG A 116 1.71 3.45 0.22
C ARG A 116 0.77 4.56 0.65
N GLY A 117 0.91 5.72 0.04
CA GLY A 117 0.02 6.85 0.28
C GLY A 117 0.36 8.06 -0.57
N SER A 118 -0.45 9.12 -0.46
CA SER A 118 -0.17 10.40 -1.10
C SER A 118 1.09 11.07 -0.56
N MET A 119 1.57 12.10 -1.25
CA MET A 119 2.68 12.92 -0.74
C MET A 119 2.26 13.66 0.54
N PRO A 120 3.11 13.70 1.58
CA PRO A 120 2.74 14.15 2.92
C PRO A 120 2.85 15.67 3.09
N PHE A 121 2.17 16.41 2.22
CA PHE A 121 1.96 17.85 2.32
C PHE A 121 0.62 18.21 1.67
N MET A 122 0.11 19.42 1.90
CA MET A 122 -1.15 19.85 1.33
C MET A 122 -0.99 20.17 -0.16
N TRP A 123 -1.70 19.41 -0.99
CA TRP A 123 -1.81 19.68 -2.42
C TRP A 123 -3.12 19.12 -2.95
N GLU A 124 -3.64 19.79 -3.96
CA GLU A 124 -4.96 19.53 -4.51
C GLU A 124 -4.90 19.45 -6.04
N GLN A 125 -5.92 18.80 -6.59
CA GLN A 125 -6.15 18.72 -8.02
C GLN A 125 -7.64 19.00 -8.24
N ILE A 126 -7.98 20.28 -8.39
CA ILE A 126 -9.36 20.73 -8.52
C ILE A 126 -9.91 20.24 -9.86
N VAL A 127 -11.08 19.59 -9.83
CA VAL A 127 -11.74 19.10 -11.04
C VAL A 127 -12.30 20.28 -11.83
N ASP A 128 -11.84 20.47 -13.06
CA ASP A 128 -12.22 21.60 -13.93
C ASP A 128 -12.71 21.17 -15.32
N LEU A 129 -13.31 19.97 -15.43
CA LEU A 129 -13.69 19.28 -16.68
C LEU A 129 -12.50 19.00 -17.64
N THR A 130 -11.30 19.48 -17.34
CA THR A 130 -10.10 19.17 -18.13
C THR A 130 -9.71 17.71 -17.91
N TYR A 131 -9.22 17.05 -18.97
CA TYR A 131 -8.77 15.65 -18.89
C TYR A 131 -7.68 15.41 -17.83
N LYS A 132 -6.78 16.38 -17.64
CA LYS A 132 -5.77 16.37 -16.57
C LYS A 132 -5.75 17.74 -15.87
N PRO A 133 -6.49 17.90 -14.77
CA PRO A 133 -6.49 19.16 -14.03
C PRO A 133 -5.12 19.46 -13.42
N LYS A 134 -4.85 20.75 -13.20
CA LYS A 134 -3.56 21.23 -12.68
C LYS A 134 -3.38 20.84 -11.22
N PHE A 135 -2.12 20.69 -10.81
CA PHE A 135 -1.75 20.47 -9.42
C PHE A 135 -1.47 21.81 -8.74
N GLU A 136 -2.05 22.01 -7.56
CA GLU A 136 -1.84 23.19 -6.74
C GLU A 136 -1.30 22.77 -5.38
N ILE A 137 -0.20 23.39 -4.96
CA ILE A 137 0.38 23.17 -3.63
C ILE A 137 -0.26 24.22 -2.71
N VAL A 138 -0.94 23.73 -1.68
CA VAL A 138 -1.63 24.57 -0.70
C VAL A 138 -0.71 24.74 0.49
N GLN A 139 -0.56 25.97 1.00
CA GLN A 139 0.26 26.27 2.19
C GLN A 139 1.68 25.66 2.13
N PRO A 140 2.49 26.00 1.11
CA PRO A 140 3.82 25.42 0.92
C PRO A 140 4.77 25.61 2.10
N GLU A 141 4.53 26.60 2.95
CA GLU A 141 5.24 26.87 4.20
C GLU A 141 5.02 25.80 5.28
N GLU A 142 3.84 25.19 5.34
CA GLU A 142 3.54 24.13 6.33
C GLU A 142 4.01 22.74 5.91
N ALA A 143 4.41 22.59 4.64
CA ALA A 143 4.74 21.29 4.05
C ALA A 143 5.77 20.49 4.85
N THR A 144 6.80 21.15 5.38
CA THR A 144 7.84 20.47 6.19
C THR A 144 7.28 19.93 7.49
N ARG A 145 6.51 20.75 8.22
CA ARG A 145 5.87 20.37 9.49
C ARG A 145 4.91 19.19 9.33
N ILE A 146 4.12 19.21 8.26
CA ILE A 146 3.15 18.15 7.97
C ILE A 146 3.86 16.84 7.64
N ALA A 147 4.90 16.90 6.81
CA ALA A 147 5.69 15.73 6.47
C ALA A 147 6.44 15.17 7.68
N GLU A 148 7.01 16.02 8.54
CA GLU A 148 7.63 15.60 9.80
C GLU A 148 6.64 14.81 10.66
N ARG A 149 5.43 15.33 10.87
CA ARG A 149 4.37 14.62 11.60
C ARG A 149 4.05 13.26 10.99
N HIS A 150 3.90 13.21 9.66
CA HIS A 150 3.63 11.96 8.95
C HIS A 150 4.73 10.92 9.15
N PHE A 151 5.99 11.30 8.94
CA PHE A 151 7.12 10.38 9.07
C PHE A 151 7.42 10.00 10.52
N LEU A 152 7.13 10.87 11.48
CA LEU A 152 7.18 10.53 12.91
C LEU A 152 6.14 9.47 13.27
N ASP A 153 4.91 9.54 12.75
CA ASP A 153 3.89 8.49 12.95
C ASP A 153 4.33 7.16 12.32
N LEU A 154 4.88 7.20 11.11
CA LEU A 154 5.40 6.00 10.45
C LEU A 154 6.56 5.40 11.22
N ARG A 155 7.52 6.21 11.66
CA ARG A 155 8.68 5.74 12.41
C ARG A 155 8.29 5.07 13.71
N LYS A 156 7.39 5.69 14.47
CA LYS A 156 6.89 5.12 15.74
C LYS A 156 6.21 3.76 15.54
N LYS A 157 5.61 3.53 14.37
CA LYS A 157 4.83 2.32 14.10
C LYS A 157 5.63 1.20 13.45
N TYR A 158 6.53 1.56 12.54
CA TYR A 158 7.20 0.62 11.64
C TYR A 158 8.72 0.59 11.80
N GLY A 159 9.30 1.47 12.62
CA GLY A 159 10.76 1.64 12.73
C GLY A 159 11.32 2.44 11.56
N SER A 160 12.39 1.98 10.94
CA SER A 160 13.05 2.71 9.85
C SER A 160 12.12 2.86 8.63
N VAL A 161 12.16 4.00 7.95
CA VAL A 161 11.28 4.28 6.80
C VAL A 161 12.10 4.63 5.57
N LEU A 162 11.89 3.88 4.48
CA LEU A 162 12.38 4.23 3.17
C LEU A 162 11.24 4.78 2.31
N ALA A 163 11.28 6.07 2.00
CA ALA A 163 10.33 6.73 1.11
C ALA A 163 10.80 6.65 -0.34
N VAL A 164 10.05 5.93 -1.18
CA VAL A 164 10.32 5.77 -2.62
C VAL A 164 9.31 6.60 -3.42
N ASP A 165 9.82 7.63 -4.09
CA ASP A 165 9.06 8.54 -4.94
C ASP A 165 9.15 8.14 -6.41
N LEU A 166 8.03 7.67 -6.98
CA LEU A 166 7.94 7.16 -8.36
C LEU A 166 7.46 8.21 -9.37
N VAL A 167 7.49 9.49 -8.98
CA VAL A 167 6.92 10.60 -9.74
C VAL A 167 7.88 11.10 -10.84
N ASN A 168 7.30 11.56 -11.94
CA ASN A 168 8.05 12.11 -13.07
C ASN A 168 8.65 13.46 -12.71
N LYS A 169 9.88 13.72 -13.15
CA LYS A 169 10.51 15.04 -12.97
C LYS A 169 9.97 16.14 -13.91
N HIS A 170 9.11 15.80 -14.86
CA HIS A 170 8.63 16.72 -15.88
C HIS A 170 7.18 17.18 -15.66
N GLY A 171 6.89 18.42 -16.02
CA GLY A 171 5.54 19.00 -15.98
C GLY A 171 5.04 19.25 -14.55
N GLY A 172 3.72 19.22 -14.37
CA GLY A 172 3.10 19.47 -13.06
C GLY A 172 3.48 18.43 -11.99
N GLU A 173 3.78 17.19 -12.40
CA GLU A 173 4.28 16.13 -11.51
C GLU A 173 5.68 16.47 -10.96
N GLY A 174 6.52 17.10 -11.79
CA GLY A 174 7.86 17.54 -11.41
C GLY A 174 7.85 18.55 -10.26
N ARG A 175 6.95 19.54 -10.31
CA ARG A 175 6.81 20.55 -9.23
C ARG A 175 6.48 19.91 -7.87
N LEU A 176 5.62 18.90 -7.87
CA LEU A 176 5.27 18.15 -6.66
C LEU A 176 6.45 17.31 -6.16
N SER A 177 7.17 16.63 -7.06
CA SER A 177 8.36 15.85 -6.70
C SER A 177 9.50 16.73 -6.18
N GLU A 178 9.74 17.89 -6.78
CA GLU A 178 10.72 18.88 -6.30
C GLU A 178 10.37 19.39 -4.90
N LYS A 179 9.09 19.73 -4.66
CA LYS A 179 8.65 20.13 -3.33
C LYS A 179 8.81 18.99 -2.32
N PHE A 180 8.46 17.76 -2.70
CA PHE A 180 8.62 16.61 -1.82
C PHE A 180 10.09 16.37 -1.48
N ALA A 181 10.98 16.42 -2.46
CA ALA A 181 12.42 16.27 -2.27
C ALA A 181 12.98 17.35 -1.34
N SER A 182 12.58 18.61 -1.54
CA SER A 182 12.96 19.73 -0.66
C SER A 182 12.51 19.51 0.79
N VAL A 183 11.28 19.05 0.99
CA VAL A 183 10.77 18.73 2.33
C VAL A 183 11.54 17.57 2.96
N MET A 184 11.81 16.51 2.19
CA MET A 184 12.52 15.34 2.69
C MET A 184 13.98 15.63 3.06
N GLN A 185 14.63 16.63 2.47
CA GLN A 185 15.98 17.04 2.88
C GLN A 185 16.06 17.45 4.36
N HIS A 186 14.97 17.98 4.93
CA HIS A 186 14.92 18.36 6.35
C HIS A 186 14.60 17.20 7.29
N ILE A 187 14.02 16.11 6.77
CA ILE A 187 13.51 14.98 7.55
C ILE A 187 14.44 13.77 7.48
N THR A 188 15.25 13.69 6.42
CA THR A 188 16.16 12.58 6.16
C THR A 188 17.21 12.48 7.26
N GLY A 189 17.45 11.27 7.74
CA GLY A 189 18.43 10.95 8.78
C GLY A 189 18.70 9.45 8.80
N ASP A 190 19.25 8.93 9.90
CA ASP A 190 19.65 7.53 10.01
C ASP A 190 18.47 6.55 9.84
N GLU A 191 17.30 6.92 10.35
CA GLU A 191 16.10 6.06 10.34
C GLU A 191 15.14 6.37 9.17
N ILE A 192 15.29 7.50 8.49
CA ILE A 192 14.40 7.93 7.40
C ILE A 192 15.23 8.22 6.16
N ARG A 193 15.05 7.42 5.12
CA ARG A 193 15.73 7.58 3.83
C ARG A 193 14.74 7.97 2.74
N TYR A 194 15.13 8.92 1.88
CA TYR A 194 14.37 9.30 0.69
C TYR A 194 15.08 8.81 -0.57
N LEU A 195 14.31 8.25 -1.50
CA LEU A 195 14.78 7.84 -2.81
C LEU A 195 13.80 8.28 -3.90
N HIS A 196 14.30 9.09 -4.83
CA HIS A 196 13.56 9.43 -6.05
C HIS A 196 13.90 8.45 -7.18
N PHE A 197 12.89 7.89 -7.83
CA PHE A 197 13.03 7.00 -8.97
C PHE A 197 12.06 7.38 -10.08
N ASP A 198 12.55 7.96 -11.18
CA ASP A 198 11.72 8.35 -12.31
C ASP A 198 11.21 7.12 -13.08
N PHE A 199 10.05 6.62 -12.66
CA PHE A 199 9.48 5.39 -13.18
C PHE A 199 9.20 5.48 -14.69
N HIS A 200 8.69 6.60 -15.19
CA HIS A 200 8.39 6.72 -16.62
C HIS A 200 9.64 6.80 -17.48
N ARG A 201 10.65 7.55 -17.04
CA ARG A 201 11.90 7.64 -17.79
C ARG A 201 12.63 6.29 -17.81
N ILE A 202 12.64 5.59 -16.68
CA ILE A 202 13.42 4.36 -16.52
C ILE A 202 12.67 3.17 -17.11
N CYS A 203 11.44 2.90 -16.66
CA CYS A 203 10.66 1.72 -17.08
C CYS A 203 9.82 1.96 -18.34
N GLY A 204 9.53 3.22 -18.71
CA GLY A 204 8.69 3.53 -19.86
C GLY A 204 7.31 2.91 -19.76
N HIS A 205 6.79 2.45 -20.90
CA HIS A 205 5.49 1.77 -20.99
C HIS A 205 5.59 0.23 -20.93
N VAL A 206 6.80 -0.34 -21.06
CA VAL A 206 7.00 -1.77 -21.36
C VAL A 206 8.19 -2.40 -20.60
N HIS A 207 9.19 -1.63 -20.13
CA HIS A 207 10.46 -2.16 -19.62
C HIS A 207 10.53 -2.21 -18.09
N PHE A 208 9.68 -3.00 -17.47
CA PHE A 208 9.64 -3.14 -16.02
C PHE A 208 10.78 -4.00 -15.45
N GLU A 209 11.54 -4.70 -16.30
CA GLU A 209 12.80 -5.36 -15.92
C GLU A 209 13.77 -4.37 -15.26
N ARG A 210 13.73 -3.09 -15.67
CA ARG A 210 14.55 -2.01 -15.11
C ARG A 210 14.18 -1.64 -13.67
N LEU A 211 13.14 -2.26 -13.09
CA LEU A 211 12.90 -2.19 -11.65
C LEU A 211 13.98 -2.91 -10.83
N SER A 212 14.80 -3.77 -11.46
CA SER A 212 16.02 -4.28 -10.82
C SER A 212 16.94 -3.16 -10.35
N ILE A 213 17.03 -2.05 -11.11
CA ILE A 213 17.84 -0.88 -10.74
C ILE A 213 17.32 -0.24 -9.45
N LEU A 214 16.00 -0.17 -9.28
CA LEU A 214 15.41 0.31 -8.04
C LEU A 214 15.72 -0.66 -6.89
N TYR A 215 15.61 -1.97 -7.14
CA TYR A 215 15.91 -3.01 -6.16
C TYR A 215 17.35 -2.91 -5.65
N GLU A 216 18.34 -2.81 -6.55
CA GLU A 216 19.77 -2.67 -6.20
C GLU A 216 20.03 -1.48 -5.26
N GLN A 217 19.26 -0.39 -5.38
CA GLN A 217 19.41 0.80 -4.54
C GLN A 217 18.80 0.65 -3.14
N ILE A 218 17.84 -0.27 -2.98
CA ILE A 218 17.06 -0.47 -1.75
C ILE A 218 17.37 -1.81 -1.07
N GLU A 219 18.09 -2.72 -1.72
CA GLU A 219 18.41 -4.07 -1.24
C GLU A 219 19.03 -4.04 0.15
N GLY A 220 20.06 -3.22 0.37
CA GLY A 220 20.68 -3.09 1.69
C GLY A 220 19.71 -2.64 2.79
N PHE A 221 18.71 -1.82 2.46
CA PHE A 221 17.65 -1.46 3.42
C PHE A 221 16.71 -2.64 3.70
N LEU A 222 16.34 -3.41 2.68
CA LEU A 222 15.47 -4.58 2.83
C LEU A 222 16.13 -5.70 3.64
N GLU A 223 17.43 -5.95 3.42
CA GLU A 223 18.18 -6.96 4.17
C GLU A 223 18.32 -6.58 5.65
N GLN A 224 18.65 -5.32 5.93
CA GLN A 224 18.82 -4.79 7.29
C GLN A 224 17.50 -4.80 8.07
N ASN A 225 16.41 -4.34 7.46
CA ASN A 225 15.12 -4.19 8.13
C ASN A 225 14.25 -5.45 8.12
N GLY A 226 14.54 -6.38 7.19
CA GLY A 226 14.02 -7.73 7.21
C GLY A 226 12.50 -7.87 7.11
N TYR A 227 12.02 -8.96 7.71
CA TYR A 227 10.63 -9.39 7.72
C TYR A 227 10.36 -10.11 9.04
N PHE A 228 9.09 -10.24 9.40
CA PHE A 228 8.65 -10.99 10.56
C PHE A 228 8.68 -12.48 10.30
N LEU A 229 9.27 -13.29 11.18
CA LEU A 229 9.29 -14.75 11.07
C LEU A 229 9.09 -15.40 12.44
N VAL A 230 8.17 -16.37 12.48
CA VAL A 230 7.85 -17.19 13.65
C VAL A 230 7.99 -18.66 13.29
N ASN A 231 8.56 -19.44 14.21
CA ASN A 231 8.71 -20.88 14.06
C ASN A 231 7.43 -21.65 14.41
N GLU A 232 7.46 -22.98 14.24
CA GLU A 232 6.37 -23.90 14.59
C GLU A 232 5.90 -23.80 16.05
N LYS A 233 6.79 -23.41 16.96
CA LYS A 233 6.50 -23.29 18.40
C LYS A 233 5.90 -21.93 18.78
N GLY A 234 5.81 -20.99 17.84
CA GLY A 234 5.37 -19.62 18.11
C GLY A 234 6.49 -18.68 18.56
N ASP A 235 7.75 -19.13 18.57
CA ASP A 235 8.89 -18.28 18.95
C ASP A 235 9.26 -17.34 17.80
N LYS A 236 9.46 -16.08 18.16
CA LYS A 236 9.86 -15.01 17.24
C LYS A 236 11.32 -15.17 16.84
N MET A 237 11.55 -15.50 15.57
CA MET A 237 12.89 -15.68 15.00
C MET A 237 13.44 -14.39 14.37
N LYS A 238 12.56 -13.59 13.76
CA LYS A 238 12.94 -12.33 13.11
C LYS A 238 11.81 -11.31 13.24
N GLU A 239 12.18 -10.05 13.33
CA GLU A 239 11.27 -8.91 13.32
C GLU A 239 11.50 -8.05 12.08
N GLN A 240 10.43 -7.45 11.58
CA GLN A 240 10.52 -6.36 10.64
C GLN A 240 10.77 -5.06 11.40
N LEU A 241 11.93 -4.43 11.16
CA LEU A 241 12.39 -3.21 11.83
C LEU A 241 12.22 -1.93 10.99
N GLY A 242 11.69 -2.06 9.77
CA GLY A 242 11.49 -0.94 8.87
C GLY A 242 10.51 -1.24 7.75
N VAL A 243 10.04 -0.19 7.08
CA VAL A 243 9.02 -0.26 6.03
C VAL A 243 9.40 0.55 4.81
N VAL A 244 9.06 0.03 3.63
CA VAL A 244 9.12 0.79 2.38
C VAL A 244 7.78 1.49 2.17
N ARG A 245 7.84 2.82 2.07
CA ARG A 245 6.73 3.70 1.73
C ARG A 245 6.83 4.10 0.27
N THR A 246 5.93 3.62 -0.56
CA THR A 246 5.87 4.00 -1.99
C THR A 246 4.85 5.10 -2.22
N ASN A 247 5.24 6.14 -2.97
CA ASN A 247 4.31 7.19 -3.40
C ASN A 247 4.29 7.34 -4.92
N CYS A 248 3.11 7.70 -5.43
CA CYS A 248 2.86 8.08 -6.81
C CYS A 248 1.70 9.09 -6.84
N ILE A 249 1.71 10.01 -7.80
CA ILE A 249 0.62 11.00 -7.95
C ILE A 249 -0.65 10.34 -8.50
N ASP A 250 -0.49 9.48 -9.50
CA ASP A 250 -1.60 9.05 -10.35
C ASP A 250 -1.32 7.70 -10.99
N CYS A 251 -1.37 6.64 -10.20
CA CYS A 251 -1.81 5.31 -10.58
C CYS A 251 -1.40 4.33 -9.49
N LEU A 252 -2.36 3.55 -9.02
CA LEU A 252 -2.06 2.35 -8.28
C LEU A 252 -1.05 1.48 -9.03
N ASP A 253 -1.10 1.46 -10.35
CA ASP A 253 -0.31 0.59 -11.22
C ASP A 253 1.20 0.70 -10.95
N ARG A 254 1.78 1.92 -10.90
CA ARG A 254 3.22 2.10 -10.60
C ARG A 254 3.55 1.58 -9.20
N THR A 255 2.75 1.99 -8.21
CA THR A 255 2.97 1.57 -6.82
C THR A 255 2.77 0.07 -6.62
N ASN A 256 1.80 -0.53 -7.31
CA ASN A 256 1.45 -1.95 -7.19
C ASN A 256 2.52 -2.80 -7.83
N VAL A 257 3.04 -2.40 -9.00
CA VAL A 257 4.15 -3.11 -9.63
C VAL A 257 5.41 -3.02 -8.78
N THR A 258 5.75 -1.84 -8.24
CA THR A 258 6.90 -1.68 -7.34
C THR A 258 6.73 -2.50 -6.05
N GLN A 259 5.56 -2.45 -5.41
CA GLN A 259 5.28 -3.24 -4.19
C GLN A 259 5.29 -4.75 -4.48
N SER A 260 4.80 -5.18 -5.64
CA SER A 260 4.81 -6.58 -6.08
C SER A 260 6.24 -7.08 -6.31
N MET A 261 7.11 -6.26 -6.89
CA MET A 261 8.53 -6.57 -7.08
C MET A 261 9.26 -6.71 -5.74
N ILE A 262 9.08 -5.75 -4.82
CA ILE A 262 9.69 -5.81 -3.48
C ILE A 262 9.16 -7.03 -2.72
N GLY A 263 7.85 -7.26 -2.76
CA GLY A 263 7.23 -8.45 -2.17
C GLY A 263 7.79 -9.74 -2.77
N ARG A 264 8.09 -9.78 -4.08
CA ARG A 264 8.61 -10.98 -4.75
C ARG A 264 10.00 -11.30 -4.21
N LYS A 265 10.86 -10.29 -4.10
CA LYS A 265 12.22 -10.44 -3.56
C LYS A 265 12.21 -10.84 -2.09
N MET A 266 11.31 -10.27 -1.29
CA MET A 266 11.17 -10.68 0.10
C MET A 266 10.65 -12.10 0.25
N LEU A 267 9.69 -12.51 -0.58
CA LEU A 267 9.18 -13.87 -0.62
C LEU A 267 10.27 -14.88 -1.00
N GLU A 268 11.14 -14.56 -1.97
CA GLU A 268 12.31 -15.38 -2.30
C GLU A 268 13.23 -15.57 -1.08
N LEU A 269 13.53 -14.50 -0.34
CA LEU A 269 14.34 -14.56 0.88
C LEU A 269 13.66 -15.37 2.00
N GLN A 270 12.34 -15.30 2.12
CA GLN A 270 11.54 -16.08 3.08
C GLN A 270 11.58 -17.57 2.75
N LEU A 271 11.30 -17.94 1.49
CA LEU A 271 11.28 -19.34 1.05
C LEU A 271 12.67 -19.99 1.13
N LYS A 272 13.73 -19.24 0.81
CA LYS A 272 15.13 -19.68 1.01
C LYS A 272 15.45 -19.91 2.48
N ARG A 273 14.99 -19.01 3.37
CA ARG A 273 15.26 -19.12 4.81
C ARG A 273 14.57 -20.33 5.45
N ILE A 274 13.37 -20.67 4.99
CA ILE A 274 12.62 -21.84 5.50
C ILE A 274 13.11 -23.15 4.84
N GLY A 275 13.91 -23.07 3.78
CA GLY A 275 14.57 -24.22 3.14
C GLY A 275 13.79 -24.85 1.99
N VAL A 276 12.78 -24.15 1.46
CA VAL A 276 12.00 -24.60 0.29
C VAL A 276 12.78 -24.38 -1.00
N PHE A 277 13.37 -23.19 -1.10
CA PHE A 277 14.15 -22.79 -2.26
C PHE A 277 15.63 -23.07 -2.00
N GLY A 278 16.30 -23.63 -3.00
CA GLY A 278 17.75 -23.67 -3.05
C GLY A 278 18.36 -22.25 -3.05
N ALA A 279 19.67 -22.15 -2.76
CA ALA A 279 20.38 -20.87 -2.69
C ALA A 279 20.21 -20.01 -3.97
N GLU A 280 20.23 -20.66 -5.14
CA GLU A 280 20.09 -20.03 -6.47
C GLU A 280 18.65 -20.09 -7.02
N GLU A 281 17.72 -20.71 -6.30
CA GLU A 281 16.35 -20.87 -6.78
C GLU A 281 15.56 -19.57 -6.62
N THR A 282 14.70 -19.27 -7.59
CA THR A 282 13.90 -18.05 -7.65
C THR A 282 12.47 -18.39 -7.99
N ILE A 283 11.55 -17.45 -7.76
CA ILE A 283 10.14 -17.64 -8.10
C ILE A 283 9.97 -17.93 -9.61
N SER A 284 10.81 -17.31 -10.44
CA SER A 284 10.82 -17.51 -11.90
C SER A 284 11.13 -18.94 -12.33
N SER A 285 11.79 -19.74 -11.46
CA SER A 285 12.05 -21.16 -11.72
C SER A 285 10.78 -22.03 -11.66
N HIS A 286 9.74 -21.55 -10.98
CA HIS A 286 8.47 -22.28 -10.79
C HIS A 286 7.32 -21.56 -11.51
N LEU A 287 7.09 -21.91 -12.78
CA LEU A 287 6.13 -21.20 -13.64
C LEU A 287 4.71 -21.08 -13.05
N ASN A 288 4.16 -22.18 -12.50
CA ASN A 288 2.83 -22.18 -11.89
C ASN A 288 2.76 -21.28 -10.65
N PHE A 289 3.81 -21.28 -9.83
CA PHE A 289 3.91 -20.40 -8.67
C PHE A 289 3.98 -18.93 -9.11
N ASP A 290 4.82 -18.64 -10.11
CA ASP A 290 5.00 -17.29 -10.64
C ASP A 290 3.71 -16.71 -11.25
N GLU A 291 2.96 -17.52 -12.01
CA GLU A 291 1.67 -17.13 -12.56
C GLU A 291 0.63 -16.83 -11.46
N ARG A 292 0.53 -17.69 -10.44
CA ARG A 292 -0.37 -17.45 -9.29
C ARG A 292 0.01 -16.20 -8.53
N TYR A 293 1.31 -15.98 -8.31
CA TYR A 293 1.83 -14.76 -7.67
C TYR A 293 1.47 -13.49 -8.44
N LYS A 294 1.63 -13.52 -9.77
CA LYS A 294 1.24 -12.44 -10.68
C LYS A 294 -0.25 -12.15 -10.61
N ILE A 295 -1.09 -13.18 -10.64
CA ILE A 295 -2.55 -13.04 -10.53
C ILE A 295 -2.94 -12.45 -9.17
N LEU A 296 -2.33 -12.92 -8.08
CA LEU A 296 -2.57 -12.42 -6.72
C LEU A 296 -2.36 -10.90 -6.62
N TRP A 297 -1.21 -10.41 -7.09
CA TRP A 297 -0.89 -8.98 -7.05
C TRP A 297 -1.72 -8.14 -8.01
N ALA A 298 -2.16 -8.72 -9.13
CA ALA A 298 -3.05 -8.05 -10.06
C ALA A 298 -4.44 -7.83 -9.44
N ASN A 299 -5.01 -8.86 -8.81
CA ASN A 299 -6.31 -8.77 -8.13
C ASN A 299 -6.24 -7.79 -6.96
N HIS A 300 -5.16 -7.84 -6.17
CA HIS A 300 -4.89 -6.86 -5.11
C HIS A 300 -4.84 -5.41 -5.63
N GLY A 301 -4.22 -5.20 -6.80
CA GLY A 301 -4.25 -3.92 -7.48
C GLY A 301 -5.67 -3.52 -7.88
N ASP A 302 -6.40 -4.38 -8.57
CA ASP A 302 -7.76 -4.10 -9.01
C ASP A 302 -8.70 -3.76 -7.85
N ASP A 303 -8.68 -4.54 -6.78
CA ASP A 303 -9.52 -4.36 -5.59
C ASP A 303 -9.29 -3.01 -4.93
N VAL A 304 -8.03 -2.62 -4.74
CA VAL A 304 -7.75 -1.32 -4.12
C VAL A 304 -8.06 -0.18 -5.08
N SER A 305 -7.89 -0.39 -6.39
CA SER A 305 -8.22 0.62 -7.41
C SER A 305 -9.71 0.96 -7.44
N ILE A 306 -10.56 -0.07 -7.41
CA ILE A 306 -12.01 0.10 -7.42
C ILE A 306 -12.47 0.96 -6.25
N GLN A 307 -11.84 0.82 -5.08
CA GLN A 307 -12.24 1.55 -3.88
C GLN A 307 -12.04 3.07 -3.99
N TYR A 308 -10.95 3.54 -4.61
CA TYR A 308 -10.66 4.98 -4.71
C TYR A 308 -11.01 5.62 -6.06
N SER A 309 -10.99 4.87 -7.18
CA SER A 309 -11.28 5.39 -8.53
C SER A 309 -12.51 4.76 -9.21
N GLY A 310 -13.24 3.89 -8.52
CA GLY A 310 -14.46 3.23 -9.04
C GLY A 310 -14.22 2.29 -10.23
N THR A 311 -12.96 1.97 -10.52
CA THR A 311 -12.54 1.17 -11.68
C THR A 311 -11.32 0.33 -11.32
N PRO A 312 -11.15 -0.85 -11.94
CA PRO A 312 -9.94 -1.67 -11.81
C PRO A 312 -8.66 -0.88 -12.11
N ALA A 313 -7.50 -1.41 -11.71
CA ALA A 313 -6.22 -0.77 -11.97
C ALA A 313 -5.98 -0.70 -13.48
N LEU A 314 -5.34 0.37 -13.96
CA LEU A 314 -4.93 0.37 -15.36
C LEU A 314 -3.70 -0.54 -15.48
N LYS A 315 -3.44 -1.08 -16.66
CA LYS A 315 -2.29 -1.98 -16.88
C LYS A 315 -2.29 -3.22 -15.98
N GLY A 316 -3.44 -3.66 -15.45
CA GLY A 316 -3.53 -4.90 -14.66
C GLY A 316 -2.96 -6.11 -15.40
N ASP A 317 -3.09 -6.14 -16.73
CA ASP A 317 -2.54 -7.18 -17.60
C ASP A 317 -1.02 -7.27 -17.56
N PHE A 318 -0.32 -6.17 -17.26
CA PHE A 318 1.12 -6.21 -17.06
C PHE A 318 1.48 -7.00 -15.80
N VAL A 319 0.72 -6.81 -14.72
CA VAL A 319 0.92 -7.59 -13.48
C VAL A 319 0.54 -9.05 -13.70
N ARG A 320 -0.54 -9.33 -14.45
CA ARG A 320 -1.03 -10.70 -14.73
C ARG A 320 -0.14 -11.50 -15.68
N TYR A 321 0.33 -10.88 -16.77
CA TYR A 321 0.96 -11.59 -17.89
C TYR A 321 2.40 -11.15 -18.16
N GLY A 322 2.93 -10.15 -17.45
CA GLY A 322 4.29 -9.62 -17.64
C GLY A 322 4.49 -8.82 -18.93
N HIS A 323 3.46 -8.69 -19.77
CA HIS A 323 3.46 -7.90 -21.00
C HIS A 323 2.05 -7.36 -21.27
N ARG A 324 1.94 -6.37 -22.15
CA ARG A 324 0.67 -5.69 -22.43
C ARG A 324 -0.06 -6.39 -23.60
N THR A 325 -1.26 -6.91 -23.35
CA THR A 325 -2.10 -7.51 -24.41
C THR A 325 -2.92 -6.44 -25.13
N THR A 326 -3.27 -6.68 -26.40
CA THR A 326 -4.10 -5.76 -27.20
C THR A 326 -5.51 -5.59 -26.61
N GLN A 327 -6.06 -6.66 -26.04
CA GLN A 327 -7.33 -6.64 -25.30
C GLN A 327 -7.21 -5.78 -24.02
N GLY A 328 -6.07 -5.81 -23.34
CA GLY A 328 -5.76 -4.97 -22.19
C GLY A 328 -5.73 -3.48 -22.49
N VAL A 329 -5.21 -3.10 -23.66
CA VAL A 329 -5.18 -1.69 -24.08
C VAL A 329 -6.60 -1.15 -24.31
N LEU A 330 -7.51 -1.94 -24.87
CA LEU A 330 -8.91 -1.55 -25.04
C LEU A 330 -9.63 -1.43 -23.69
N LYS A 331 -9.39 -2.37 -22.77
CA LYS A 331 -9.93 -2.35 -21.41
C LYS A 331 -9.40 -1.16 -20.58
N ASP A 332 -8.13 -0.80 -20.76
CA ASP A 332 -7.52 0.41 -20.17
C ASP A 332 -8.19 1.68 -20.72
N GLY A 333 -8.48 1.72 -22.02
CA GLY A 333 -9.18 2.83 -22.67
C GLY A 333 -10.59 3.02 -22.11
N TRP A 334 -11.37 1.94 -22.02
CA TRP A 334 -12.70 1.97 -21.40
C TRP A 334 -12.65 2.39 -19.94
N SER A 335 -11.74 1.82 -19.16
CA SER A 335 -11.56 2.18 -17.75
C SER A 335 -11.18 3.65 -17.57
N SER A 336 -10.41 4.23 -18.50
CA SER A 336 -10.06 5.65 -18.50
C SER A 336 -11.27 6.55 -18.80
N LEU A 337 -12.15 6.15 -19.72
CA LEU A 337 -13.40 6.86 -20.01
C LEU A 337 -14.38 6.78 -18.84
N VAL A 338 -14.55 5.61 -18.24
CA VAL A 338 -15.38 5.43 -17.03
C VAL A 338 -14.83 6.27 -15.88
N ARG A 339 -13.50 6.29 -15.67
CA ARG A 339 -12.87 7.18 -14.68
C ARG A 339 -13.18 8.64 -14.93
N TYR A 340 -13.10 9.09 -16.18
CA TYR A 340 -13.44 10.47 -16.52
C TYR A 340 -14.90 10.79 -16.18
N TYR A 341 -15.83 9.90 -16.49
CA TYR A 341 -17.23 10.08 -16.12
C TYR A 341 -17.43 10.10 -14.59
N LEU A 342 -16.88 9.10 -13.87
CA LEU A 342 -17.03 9.00 -12.43
C LEU A 342 -16.45 10.22 -11.70
N ASN A 343 -15.22 10.64 -12.06
CA ASN A 343 -14.55 11.76 -11.43
C ASN A 343 -15.35 13.08 -11.56
N ASN A 344 -16.00 13.29 -12.71
CA ASN A 344 -16.72 14.54 -12.98
C ASN A 344 -18.17 14.52 -12.51
N PHE A 345 -18.84 13.36 -12.49
CA PHE A 345 -20.30 13.30 -12.32
C PHE A 345 -20.80 12.44 -11.15
N ALA A 346 -20.01 11.50 -10.62
CA ALA A 346 -20.46 10.56 -9.59
C ALA A 346 -19.64 10.61 -8.30
N ASP A 347 -18.40 11.11 -8.36
CA ASP A 347 -17.47 11.13 -7.22
C ASP A 347 -17.96 12.03 -6.08
N GLY A 348 -18.75 13.07 -6.36
CA GLY A 348 -19.39 13.91 -5.33
C GLY A 348 -20.33 13.10 -4.44
N THR A 349 -21.32 12.42 -5.03
CA THR A 349 -22.26 11.56 -4.29
C THR A 349 -21.54 10.40 -3.58
N LYS A 350 -20.48 9.86 -4.19
CA LYS A 350 -19.66 8.82 -3.55
C LYS A 350 -18.91 9.37 -2.34
N GLN A 351 -18.39 10.60 -2.42
CA GLN A 351 -17.74 11.26 -1.29
C GLN A 351 -18.74 11.53 -0.16
N ASP A 352 -19.93 12.03 -0.48
CA ASP A 352 -21.01 12.24 0.50
C ASP A 352 -21.39 10.95 1.24
N ALA A 353 -21.51 9.84 0.50
CA ALA A 353 -21.78 8.54 1.10
C ALA A 353 -20.64 8.05 2.00
N ILE A 354 -19.38 8.28 1.60
CA ILE A 354 -18.21 7.96 2.44
C ILE A 354 -18.25 8.80 3.72
N ASP A 355 -18.47 10.10 3.60
CA ASP A 355 -18.48 11.01 4.74
C ASP A 355 -19.66 10.71 5.69
N LEU A 356 -20.83 10.30 5.17
CA LEU A 356 -21.96 9.85 5.99
C LEU A 356 -21.63 8.60 6.82
N LEU A 357 -21.04 7.58 6.18
CA LEU A 357 -20.71 6.33 6.85
C LEU A 357 -19.55 6.48 7.85
N GLN A 358 -18.71 7.50 7.68
CA GLN A 358 -17.58 7.80 8.56
C GLN A 358 -17.88 8.89 9.61
N GLY A 359 -19.07 9.49 9.61
CA GLY A 359 -19.46 10.51 10.58
C GLY A 359 -18.90 11.91 10.30
N HIS A 360 -18.49 12.19 9.07
CA HIS A 360 -17.97 13.49 8.62
C HIS A 360 -18.95 14.29 7.75
N TYR A 361 -20.18 13.80 7.57
CA TYR A 361 -21.19 14.48 6.75
C TYR A 361 -21.73 15.72 7.47
N ILE A 362 -21.57 16.89 6.85
CA ILE A 362 -22.06 18.17 7.35
C ILE A 362 -23.22 18.60 6.44
N VAL A 363 -24.39 18.83 7.05
CA VAL A 363 -25.64 19.27 6.37
C VAL A 363 -25.63 20.77 6.15
#